data_AF-A0A3G7TJK5-F1
#
_entry.id   AF-A0A3G7TJK5-F1
#
_cell.length_a   1.000
_cell.length_b   1.000
_cell.length_c   1.000
_cell.angle_alpha   90.00
_cell.angle_beta   90.00
_cell.angle_gamma   90.00
#
_symmetry.space_group_name_H-M   'P 1'
#
loop_
_entity.id
_entity.type
_entity.pdbx_description
1 polymer ?
#
loop_
_entity_poly.entity_id
_entity_poly.type
_entity_poly.pdbx_seq_one_letter_code
_entity_poly.pdbx_strand_id
1 'polypeptide(L)'
;MDADSLINIILGMPIKNPNAVQLQKLVVEILQSGQGLKLHSGEVNLTWLAERIGVTRQCFYPGRGHDEMRAIVGILNTHISALANSSSLSVNPKQGKLNISLRKALSENERLKRELLKNQKCWNDLYNQRLIVD
;
A
#
# COMPACT_ATOMS: atom_id res chain seq x y z
N MET A 1 -20.20 -9.14 3.31
CA MET A 1 -19.89 -7.92 2.53
C MET A 1 -18.51 -8.12 1.93
N ASP A 2 -18.40 -7.95 0.62
CA ASP A 2 -17.13 -8.04 -0.12
C ASP A 2 -16.35 -6.71 -0.05
N ALA A 3 -15.09 -6.74 -0.48
CA ALA A 3 -14.18 -5.59 -0.39
C ALA A 3 -14.62 -4.41 -1.29
N ASP A 4 -15.20 -4.68 -2.46
CA ASP A 4 -15.63 -3.64 -3.41
C ASP A 4 -16.84 -2.86 -2.86
N SER A 5 -17.80 -3.57 -2.26
CA SER A 5 -18.91 -2.96 -1.54
C SER A 5 -18.43 -2.06 -0.40
N LEU A 6 -17.42 -2.49 0.36
CA LEU A 6 -16.86 -1.72 1.47
C LEU A 6 -16.12 -0.47 0.98
N ILE A 7 -15.35 -0.59 -0.12
CA ILE A 7 -14.67 0.54 -0.76
C ILE A 7 -15.69 1.61 -1.17
N ASN A 8 -16.80 1.20 -1.80
CA ASN A 8 -17.85 2.14 -2.23
C ASN A 8 -18.49 2.87 -1.04
N ILE A 9 -18.74 2.18 0.08
CA ILE A 9 -19.24 2.81 1.31
C ILE A 9 -18.25 3.85 1.82
N ILE A 10 -16.98 3.49 1.91
CA ILE A 10 -15.93 4.38 2.43
C ILE A 10 -15.74 5.59 1.52
N LEU A 11 -15.73 5.41 0.20
CA LEU A 11 -15.64 6.50 -0.78
C LEU A 11 -16.86 7.43 -0.76
N GLY A 12 -18.05 6.90 -0.45
CA GLY A 12 -19.29 7.67 -0.35
C GLY A 12 -19.41 8.51 0.93
N MET A 13 -18.48 8.40 1.87
CA MET A 13 -18.54 9.17 3.13
C MET A 13 -18.29 10.67 2.88
N PRO A 14 -19.12 11.56 3.45
CA PRO A 14 -18.89 13.00 3.36
C PRO A 14 -17.75 13.42 4.32
N ILE A 15 -16.52 13.36 3.82
CA ILE A 15 -15.30 13.65 4.59
C ILE A 15 -14.79 15.04 4.23
N LYS A 16 -14.52 15.87 5.25
CA LYS A 16 -13.97 17.23 5.08
C LYS A 16 -12.60 17.39 5.74
N ASN A 17 -12.29 16.59 6.74
CA ASN A 17 -11.03 16.69 7.48
C ASN A 17 -9.85 16.13 6.65
N PRO A 18 -8.73 16.85 6.54
CA PRO A 18 -7.58 16.39 5.76
C PRO A 18 -7.01 15.03 6.19
N ASN A 19 -6.95 14.76 7.51
CA ASN A 19 -6.46 13.50 8.04
C ASN A 19 -7.43 12.35 7.75
N ALA A 20 -8.73 12.63 7.78
CA ALA A 20 -9.75 11.65 7.39
C ALA A 20 -9.72 11.36 5.87
N VAL A 21 -9.43 12.36 5.02
CA VAL A 21 -9.21 12.13 3.57
C VAL A 21 -7.99 11.24 3.34
N GLN A 22 -6.89 11.47 4.05
CA GLN A 22 -5.70 10.61 3.96
C GLN A 22 -6.01 9.19 4.44
N LEU A 23 -6.72 9.04 5.55
CA LEU A 23 -7.17 7.75 6.05
C LEU A 23 -8.07 7.01 5.05
N GLN A 24 -9.04 7.71 4.44
CA GLN A 24 -9.92 7.15 3.42
C GLN A 24 -9.11 6.58 2.24
N LYS A 25 -8.15 7.36 1.70
CA LYS A 25 -7.30 6.93 0.60
C LYS A 25 -6.48 5.69 0.95
N LEU A 26 -5.82 5.71 2.11
CA LEU A 26 -5.02 4.59 2.60
C LEU A 26 -5.86 3.32 2.74
N VAL A 27 -7.06 3.44 3.33
CA VAL A 27 -7.94 2.30 3.54
C VAL A 27 -8.42 1.71 2.23
N VAL A 28 -8.80 2.55 1.25
CA VAL A 28 -9.17 2.10 -0.09
C VAL A 28 -8.00 1.37 -0.76
N GLU A 29 -6.78 1.89 -0.67
CA GLU A 29 -5.58 1.22 -1.21
C GLU A 29 -5.34 -0.16 -0.58
N ILE A 30 -5.47 -0.26 0.75
CA ILE A 30 -5.33 -1.55 1.47
C ILE A 30 -6.36 -2.56 0.99
N LEU A 31 -7.64 -2.14 0.88
CA LEU A 31 -8.72 -3.00 0.42
C LEU A 31 -8.55 -3.43 -1.05
N GLN A 32 -8.18 -2.50 -1.94
CA GLN A 32 -7.95 -2.79 -3.36
C GLN A 32 -6.76 -3.73 -3.60
N SER A 33 -5.70 -3.59 -2.81
CA SER A 33 -4.52 -4.44 -2.89
C SER A 33 -4.73 -5.83 -2.29
N GLY A 34 -5.85 -6.06 -1.58
CA GLY A 34 -6.10 -7.28 -0.82
C GLY A 34 -5.13 -7.45 0.36
N GLN A 35 -4.47 -6.37 0.78
CA GLN A 35 -3.59 -6.40 1.93
C GLN A 35 -4.43 -6.53 3.20
N GLY A 36 -4.04 -7.45 4.09
CA GLY A 36 -4.70 -7.61 5.39
C GLY A 36 -4.50 -6.38 6.29
N LEU A 37 -5.56 -5.98 7.00
CA LEU A 37 -5.48 -4.97 8.05
C LEU A 37 -4.76 -5.53 9.28
N LYS A 38 -3.89 -4.72 9.91
CA LYS A 38 -3.26 -5.10 11.18
C LYS A 38 -4.28 -4.98 12.30
N LEU A 39 -4.48 -6.06 13.05
CA LEU A 39 -5.43 -6.10 14.16
C LEU A 39 -4.72 -6.00 15.52
N HIS A 40 -5.45 -5.53 16.52
CA HIS A 40 -5.11 -5.60 17.94
C HIS A 40 -6.39 -5.89 18.73
N SER A 41 -6.42 -7.01 19.44
CA SER A 41 -7.60 -7.46 20.21
C SER A 41 -8.89 -7.56 19.39
N GLY A 42 -8.80 -7.99 18.13
CA GLY A 42 -9.95 -8.18 17.24
C GLY A 42 -10.42 -6.92 16.50
N GLU A 43 -9.83 -5.76 16.79
CA GLU A 43 -10.13 -4.48 16.13
C GLU A 43 -8.95 -4.00 15.28
N VAL A 44 -9.17 -3.03 14.40
CA VAL A 44 -8.09 -2.39 13.66
C VAL A 44 -7.09 -1.75 14.61
N ASN A 45 -5.80 -2.02 14.39
CA ASN A 45 -4.73 -1.42 15.16
C ASN A 45 -4.60 0.08 14.83
N LEU A 46 -5.10 0.93 15.74
CA LEU A 46 -5.10 2.38 15.57
C LEU A 46 -3.70 3.00 15.56
N THR A 47 -2.74 2.45 16.30
CA THR A 47 -1.34 2.92 16.26
C THR A 47 -0.76 2.73 14.87
N TRP A 48 -0.98 1.55 14.28
CA TRP A 48 -0.50 1.23 12.94
C TRP A 48 -1.15 2.07 11.84
N LEU A 49 -2.46 2.37 11.95
CA LEU A 49 -3.12 3.31 11.04
C LEU A 49 -2.55 4.73 11.18
N ALA A 50 -2.37 5.19 12.42
CA ALA A 50 -1.88 6.53 12.72
C ALA A 50 -0.49 6.78 12.11
N GLU A 51 0.42 5.82 12.27
CA GLU A 51 1.77 5.86 11.69
C GLU A 51 1.75 6.01 10.17
N ARG A 52 0.85 5.31 9.48
CA ARG A 52 0.77 5.32 8.01
C ARG A 52 0.23 6.62 7.41
N ILE A 53 -0.59 7.35 8.16
CA ILE A 53 -1.09 8.66 7.75
C ILE A 53 -0.36 9.81 8.45
N GLY A 54 0.72 9.53 9.19
CA GLY A 54 1.54 10.55 9.84
C GLY A 54 0.85 11.34 10.95
N VAL A 55 -0.11 10.72 11.66
CA VAL A 55 -0.83 11.37 12.78
C VAL A 55 -0.63 10.61 14.08
N THR A 56 -1.08 11.20 15.19
CA THR A 56 -1.08 10.51 16.48
C THR A 56 -2.32 9.63 16.64
N ARG A 57 -2.21 8.55 17.42
CA ARG A 57 -3.35 7.70 17.77
C ARG A 57 -4.51 8.46 18.44
N GLN A 58 -4.23 9.62 19.05
CA GLN A 58 -5.24 10.46 19.70
C GLN A 58 -6.32 10.97 18.73
N CYS A 59 -5.99 11.07 17.44
CA CYS A 59 -6.92 11.47 16.38
C CYS A 59 -8.10 10.51 16.18
N PHE A 60 -8.04 9.31 16.77
CA PHE A 60 -9.09 8.29 16.71
C PHE A 60 -9.95 8.21 17.97
N TYR A 61 -9.69 9.01 19.01
CA TYR A 61 -10.44 8.93 20.27
C TYR A 61 -11.57 9.96 20.36
N PRO A 62 -12.69 9.63 21.01
CA PRO A 62 -13.73 10.60 21.33
C PRO A 62 -13.18 11.81 22.09
N GLY A 63 -13.67 13.02 21.77
CA GLY A 63 -13.29 14.26 22.45
C GLY A 63 -11.88 14.80 22.17
N ARG A 64 -11.06 14.08 21.40
CA ARG A 64 -9.72 14.52 20.96
C ARG A 64 -9.54 14.43 19.45
N GLY A 65 -10.10 13.38 18.86
CA GLY A 65 -10.00 13.07 17.46
C GLY A 65 -11.16 13.56 16.62
N HIS A 66 -11.07 13.30 15.32
CA HIS A 66 -12.10 13.69 14.36
C HIS A 66 -13.14 12.58 14.19
N ASP A 67 -14.42 12.97 14.22
CA ASP A 67 -15.54 12.04 14.10
C ASP A 67 -15.50 11.24 12.81
N GLU A 68 -15.06 11.89 11.71
CA GLU A 68 -14.87 11.26 10.40
C GLU A 68 -13.85 10.11 10.45
N MET A 69 -12.73 10.30 11.16
CA MET A 69 -11.72 9.24 11.32
C MET A 69 -12.27 8.05 12.10
N ARG A 70 -13.06 8.33 13.16
CA ARG A 70 -13.71 7.29 13.96
C ARG A 70 -14.78 6.56 13.15
N ALA A 71 -15.52 7.26 12.30
CA ALA A 71 -16.53 6.66 11.43
C ALA A 71 -15.90 5.66 10.44
N ILE A 72 -14.77 6.02 9.81
CA ILE A 72 -14.05 5.11 8.91
C ILE A 72 -13.59 3.86 9.67
N VAL A 73 -12.98 4.03 10.84
CA VAL A 73 -12.54 2.91 11.69
C VAL A 73 -13.72 2.05 12.16
N GLY A 74 -14.84 2.67 12.51
CA GLY A 74 -16.07 1.99 12.91
C GLY A 74 -16.57 1.07 11.81
N ILE A 75 -16.68 1.57 10.58
CA ILE A 75 -17.06 0.79 9.39
C ILE A 75 -16.10 -0.40 9.19
N LEU A 76 -14.79 -0.17 9.30
CA LEU A 76 -13.80 -1.24 9.19
C LEU A 76 -13.97 -2.31 10.26
N ASN A 77 -14.15 -1.93 11.52
CA ASN A 77 -14.36 -2.85 12.63
C ASN A 77 -15.67 -3.64 12.48
N THR A 78 -16.75 -3.00 12.02
CA THR A 78 -18.04 -3.68 11.74
C THR A 78 -17.88 -4.80 10.73
N HIS A 79 -16.99 -4.64 9.75
CA HIS A 79 -16.79 -5.61 8.67
C HIS A 79 -15.50 -6.43 8.79
N ILE A 80 -14.78 -6.33 9.93
CA ILE A 80 -13.45 -6.91 10.09
C ILE A 80 -13.43 -8.43 9.96
N SER A 81 -14.44 -9.11 10.51
CA SER A 81 -14.58 -10.57 10.42
C SER A 81 -14.86 -11.02 8.99
N ALA A 82 -15.61 -10.23 8.22
CA ALA A 82 -15.84 -10.50 6.81
C ALA A 82 -14.55 -10.31 5.98
N LEU A 83 -13.76 -9.27 6.29
CA LEU A 83 -12.46 -9.00 5.68
C LEU A 83 -11.42 -10.08 6.03
N ALA A 84 -11.41 -10.56 7.27
CA ALA A 84 -10.50 -11.62 7.71
C ALA A 84 -10.81 -12.95 7.01
N ASN A 85 -12.11 -13.26 6.83
CA ASN A 85 -12.56 -14.46 6.13
C ASN A 85 -12.39 -14.37 4.61
N SER A 86 -12.46 -13.18 4.00
CA SER A 86 -12.13 -13.00 2.59
C SER A 86 -10.63 -13.09 2.32
N SER A 87 -9.80 -12.69 3.29
CA SER A 87 -8.34 -12.80 3.23
C SER A 87 -7.85 -14.24 3.36
N SER A 88 -8.53 -15.08 4.16
CA SER A 88 -8.21 -16.51 4.29
C SER A 88 -8.72 -17.37 3.13
N LEU A 89 -9.67 -16.87 2.33
CA LEU A 89 -10.24 -17.56 1.16
C LEU A 89 -9.73 -17.04 -0.19
N SER A 90 -8.82 -16.06 -0.23
CA SER A 90 -8.29 -15.54 -1.48
C SER A 90 -6.78 -15.26 -1.45
N VAL A 91 -5.97 -16.29 -1.15
CA VAL A 91 -4.74 -16.41 -1.93
C VAL A 91 -5.18 -16.79 -3.35
N ASN A 92 -5.60 -15.78 -4.12
CA ASN A 92 -5.92 -15.99 -5.52
C ASN A 92 -4.61 -16.51 -6.15
N PRO A 93 -4.54 -17.75 -6.68
CA PRO A 93 -3.30 -18.32 -7.19
C PRO A 93 -2.69 -17.44 -8.30
N LYS A 94 -3.52 -16.60 -8.94
CA LYS A 94 -3.11 -15.57 -9.89
C LYS A 94 -2.32 -14.42 -9.24
N GLN A 95 -2.68 -13.96 -8.04
CA GLN A 95 -1.93 -12.91 -7.33
C GLN A 95 -0.57 -13.42 -6.82
N GLY A 96 -0.49 -14.68 -6.37
CA GLY A 96 0.78 -15.32 -6.06
C GLY A 96 1.72 -15.36 -7.28
N LYS A 97 1.18 -15.77 -8.43
CA LYS A 97 1.92 -15.74 -9.71
C LYS A 97 2.28 -14.33 -10.15
N LEU A 98 1.38 -13.36 -9.99
CA LEU A 98 1.62 -11.95 -10.33
C LEU A 98 2.76 -11.35 -9.48
N ASN A 99 2.77 -11.63 -8.18
CA ASN A 99 3.82 -11.19 -7.27
C ASN A 99 5.18 -11.81 -7.58
N ILE A 100 5.21 -13.10 -7.97
CA ILE A 100 6.44 -13.77 -8.42
C ILE A 100 6.94 -13.14 -9.72
N SER A 101 6.05 -12.91 -10.70
CA SER A 101 6.39 -12.26 -11.97
C SER A 101 6.88 -10.83 -11.76
N LEU A 102 6.26 -10.06 -10.86
CA LEU A 102 6.69 -8.71 -10.52
C LEU A 102 8.09 -8.70 -9.87
N ARG A 103 8.35 -9.60 -8.92
CA ARG A 103 9.68 -9.74 -8.31
C ARG A 103 10.75 -10.13 -9.34
N LYS A 104 10.43 -11.04 -10.26
CA LYS A 104 11.33 -11.41 -11.36
C LYS A 104 11.60 -10.20 -12.27
N ALA A 105 10.57 -9.46 -12.65
CA ALA A 105 10.70 -8.28 -13.51
C ALA A 105 11.54 -7.18 -12.86
N LEU A 106 11.37 -6.93 -11.55
CA LEU A 106 12.18 -5.97 -10.80
C LEU A 106 13.65 -6.39 -10.72
N SER A 107 13.91 -7.66 -10.39
CA SER A 107 15.27 -8.21 -10.36
C SER A 107 15.95 -8.12 -11.73
N GLU A 108 15.22 -8.43 -12.80
CA GLU A 108 15.70 -8.31 -14.16
C GLU A 108 15.97 -6.85 -14.56
N ASN A 109 15.11 -5.92 -14.15
CA ASN A 109 15.31 -4.48 -14.38
C ASN A 109 16.60 -3.98 -13.70
N GLU A 110 16.86 -4.40 -12.46
CA GLU A 110 18.10 -4.07 -11.75
C GLU A 110 19.34 -4.71 -12.39
N ARG A 111 19.21 -5.92 -12.95
CA ARG A 111 20.27 -6.58 -13.71
C ARG A 111 20.59 -5.80 -14.98
N LEU A 112 19.58 -5.45 -15.77
CA LEU A 112 19.72 -4.69 -17.01
C LEU A 112 20.31 -3.29 -16.78
N LYS A 113 19.90 -2.61 -15.70
CA LYS A 113 20.50 -1.31 -15.32
C LYS A 113 21.99 -1.42 -15.04
N ARG A 114 22.42 -2.49 -14.36
CA ARG A 114 23.85 -2.75 -14.09
C ARG A 114 24.62 -3.06 -15.37
N GLU A 115 24.04 -3.84 -16.28
CA GLU A 115 24.67 -4.12 -17.57
C GLU A 115 24.80 -2.88 -18.44
N LEU A 116 23.75 -2.06 -18.50
CA LEU A 116 23.76 -0.81 -19.24
C LEU A 116 24.85 0.13 -18.72
N LEU A 117 25.00 0.24 -17.41
CA LEU A 117 26.06 1.04 -16.79
C LEU A 117 27.47 0.50 -17.13
N LYS A 118 27.66 -0.82 -17.10
CA LYS A 118 28.93 -1.46 -17.51
C LYS A 118 29.25 -1.20 -18.97
N ASN A 119 28.26 -1.33 -19.85
CA ASN A 119 28.42 -1.11 -21.28
C ASN A 119 28.74 0.36 -21.57
N GLN A 120 28.09 1.31 -20.89
CA GLN A 120 28.42 2.73 -20.98
C GLN A 120 29.86 3.02 -20.56
N LYS A 121 30.32 2.42 -19.46
CA LYS A 121 31.71 2.56 -19.02
C LYS A 121 32.69 2.00 -20.06
N CYS A 122 32.45 0.79 -20.56
CA CYS A 122 33.27 0.18 -21.61
C CYS A 122 33.33 1.05 -22.87
N TRP A 123 32.19 1.60 -23.29
CA TRP A 123 32.12 2.52 -24.44
C TRP A 123 32.95 3.78 -24.22
N ASN A 124 32.84 4.39 -23.05
CA ASN A 124 33.65 5.57 -22.71
C ASN A 124 35.14 5.25 -22.69
N ASP A 125 35.54 4.10 -22.13
CA ASP A 125 36.93 3.67 -22.09
C ASP A 125 37.49 3.46 -23.51
N LEU A 126 36.74 2.82 -24.40
CA LEU A 126 37.12 2.63 -25.81
C LEU A 126 37.16 3.95 -26.58
N TYR A 127 36.19 4.84 -26.36
CA TYR A 127 36.16 6.17 -26.99
C TYR A 127 37.37 7.01 -26.56
N ASN A 128 37.70 7.01 -25.27
CA ASN A 128 38.86 7.72 -24.73
C ASN A 128 40.18 7.13 -25.24
N GLN A 129 40.29 5.80 -25.39
CA GLN A 129 41.47 5.16 -25.98
C GLN A 129 41.65 5.57 -27.46
N ARG A 130 40.55 5.69 -28.21
CA ARG A 130 40.61 6.14 -29.61
C ARG A 130 41.10 7.60 -29.75
N LEU A 131 40.76 8.46 -28.80
CA LEU A 131 41.22 9.85 -28.74
C LEU A 131 42.70 10.02 -28.33
N ILE A 132 43.33 9.00 -27.75
CA ILE A 132 44.74 9.04 -27.31
C ILE A 132 45.69 8.58 -28.44
N VAL A 133 45.16 7.97 -29.50
CA VAL A 133 45.95 7.37 -30.61
C VAL A 133 45.98 8.26 -31.87
N ASP A 134 45.35 9.43 -31.83
CA ASP A 134 45.49 10.53 -32.81
C ASP A 134 46.35 11.66 -32.24
#